data_AF-D9XH05-F1
#
_entry.id   AF-D9XH05-F1
#
_cell.length_a   1.000
_cell.length_b   1.000
_cell.length_c   1.000
_cell.angle_alpha   90.00
_cell.angle_beta   90.00
_cell.angle_gamma   90.00
#
_symmetry.space_group_name_H-M   'P 1'
#
loop_
_entity.id
_entity.type
_entity.pdbx_description
1 polymer ?
#
loop_
_entity_poly.entity_id
_entity_poly.type
_entity_poly.pdbx_seq_one_letter_code
_entity_poly.pdbx_strand_id
1 'polypeptide(L)'
;MSLPPATGDVRVRPTPACSAAVTATAGDGCSARTPRRPRRGPVPSAPQLPATNRRKFFARMRDTAEQARSEEQFLLRRQALYLYGYDDQPDTSEWLAHQQATERPGGWLIDWLNARSVAAVAARQGDRERMGHFIDTVLLDDDRGEAANLNYWAYWVGESRHLELSDDFIASREPGQWPGDKLLSHLVNGLAPHHGYVDLTVHSLWSLLAIRPNLLKPGAANRALRDRLPVMLDSRELSARARRELDSIRYAIRLAEA
;
A
#
# COMPACT_ATOMS: atom_id res chain seq x y z
N MET A 1 -31.61 -8.63 12.96
CA MET A 1 -30.25 -8.70 13.54
C MET A 1 -29.31 -8.27 12.42
N SER A 2 -29.07 -6.97 12.31
CA SER A 2 -28.42 -6.35 11.13
C SER A 2 -26.94 -6.15 11.38
N LEU A 3 -26.12 -6.72 10.49
CA LEU A 3 -24.67 -6.55 10.43
C LEU A 3 -24.33 -5.12 9.95
N PRO A 4 -23.29 -4.47 10.50
CA PRO A 4 -22.83 -3.17 10.01
C PRO A 4 -21.97 -3.32 8.73
N PRO A 5 -21.97 -2.32 7.82
CA PRO A 5 -21.17 -2.35 6.60
C PRO A 5 -19.70 -2.04 6.89
N ALA A 6 -18.81 -2.87 6.37
CA ALA A 6 -17.37 -2.66 6.37
C ALA A 6 -16.98 -1.59 5.32
N THR A 7 -17.02 -0.31 5.69
CA THR A 7 -16.38 0.77 4.94
C THR A 7 -14.99 1.02 5.51
N GLY A 8 -13.98 0.38 4.92
CA GLY A 8 -12.58 0.79 5.06
C GLY A 8 -12.36 2.08 4.27
N ASP A 9 -12.56 3.20 4.94
CA ASP A 9 -12.44 4.55 4.39
C ASP A 9 -10.96 4.91 4.19
N VAL A 10 -10.39 4.54 3.03
CA VAL A 10 -9.05 5.01 2.62
C VAL A 10 -9.16 6.48 2.21
N ARG A 11 -8.88 7.38 3.16
CA ARG A 11 -8.60 8.78 2.85
C ARG A 11 -7.31 8.87 2.03
N VAL A 12 -7.44 8.89 0.71
CA VAL A 12 -6.44 9.51 -0.15
C VAL A 12 -6.54 11.02 0.10
N ARG A 13 -5.66 11.57 0.95
CA ARG A 13 -5.46 13.03 0.97
C ARG A 13 -4.88 13.41 -0.40
N PRO A 14 -5.45 14.39 -1.12
CA PRO A 14 -4.81 14.91 -2.31
C PRO A 14 -3.55 15.66 -1.88
N THR A 15 -2.37 15.15 -2.24
CA THR A 15 -1.18 15.98 -2.37
C THR A 15 -1.44 16.99 -3.50
N PRO A 16 -1.04 18.27 -3.36
CA PRO A 16 -1.25 19.27 -4.39
C PRO A 16 -0.19 19.07 -5.47
N ALA A 17 -0.41 18.12 -6.37
CA ALA A 17 0.31 18.03 -7.62
C ALA A 17 -0.76 17.92 -8.72
N CYS A 18 -0.75 18.93 -9.59
CA CYS A 18 -1.67 19.18 -10.68
C CYS A 18 -2.34 17.91 -11.29
N SER A 19 -3.66 17.85 -11.19
CA SER A 19 -4.47 17.14 -12.19
C SER A 19 -4.24 17.80 -13.56
N ALA A 20 -3.43 17.18 -14.41
CA ALA A 20 -3.52 17.42 -15.84
C ALA A 20 -4.72 16.63 -16.38
N ALA A 21 -5.89 17.25 -16.35
CA ALA A 21 -7.02 16.82 -17.18
C ALA A 21 -6.89 17.50 -18.55
N VAL A 22 -6.83 16.68 -19.59
CA VAL A 22 -6.92 17.07 -20.99
C VAL A 22 -8.25 17.78 -21.25
N THR A 23 -8.21 19.08 -21.55
CA THR A 23 -8.93 19.72 -22.68
C THR A 23 -8.63 21.23 -22.75
N ALA A 24 -8.47 21.72 -23.98
CA ALA A 24 -8.11 23.09 -24.33
C ALA A 24 -9.26 24.10 -24.18
N THR A 25 -8.99 25.26 -23.57
CA THR A 25 -9.02 26.63 -24.13
C THR A 25 -9.02 27.66 -22.98
N ALA A 26 -8.44 28.83 -23.26
CA ALA A 26 -8.02 29.87 -22.31
C ALA A 26 -9.15 30.58 -21.53
N GLY A 27 -8.81 31.13 -20.36
CA GLY A 27 -9.63 32.11 -19.63
C GLY A 27 -9.27 32.27 -18.16
N ASP A 28 -8.46 33.30 -17.88
CA ASP A 28 -8.06 33.97 -16.63
C ASP A 28 -8.74 33.66 -15.27
N GLY A 29 -7.91 33.71 -14.21
CA GLY A 29 -8.31 34.28 -12.92
C GLY A 29 -8.38 33.31 -11.73
N CYS A 30 -7.26 33.08 -11.04
CA CYS A 30 -7.24 32.47 -9.70
C CYS A 30 -7.83 33.43 -8.66
N SER A 31 -9.08 33.20 -8.24
CA SER A 31 -9.68 33.84 -7.06
C SER A 31 -9.87 32.83 -5.93
N ALA A 32 -9.43 33.20 -4.73
CA ALA A 32 -9.40 32.36 -3.54
C ALA A 32 -10.80 31.84 -3.16
N ARG A 33 -10.95 30.51 -3.10
CA ARG A 33 -12.23 29.85 -2.82
C ARG A 33 -12.58 29.98 -1.33
N THR A 34 -13.53 30.85 -1.03
CA THR A 34 -14.21 31.00 0.27
C THR A 34 -14.77 29.65 0.75
N PRO A 35 -14.85 29.36 2.06
CA PRO A 35 -15.37 28.09 2.56
C PRO A 35 -16.82 27.90 2.10
N ARG A 36 -17.07 26.84 1.32
CA ARG A 36 -18.42 26.49 0.86
C ARG A 36 -19.32 26.28 2.07
N ARG A 37 -20.46 26.98 2.10
CA ARG A 37 -21.56 26.78 3.07
C ARG A 37 -21.79 25.29 3.34
N PRO A 38 -22.13 24.89 4.59
CA PRO A 38 -22.51 23.52 4.90
C PRO A 38 -23.71 23.12 4.01
N ARG A 39 -23.50 22.16 3.13
CA ARG A 39 -24.55 21.63 2.25
C ARG A 39 -25.43 20.68 3.06
N ARG A 40 -26.75 20.85 2.98
CA ARG A 40 -27.72 19.96 3.64
C ARG A 40 -27.89 18.67 2.84
N GLY A 41 -27.82 17.53 3.52
CA GLY A 41 -28.10 16.20 2.97
C GLY A 41 -26.88 15.26 3.03
N PRO A 42 -27.09 13.93 2.91
CA PRO A 42 -25.99 12.97 2.78
C PRO A 42 -25.24 13.25 1.48
N VAL A 43 -24.04 13.81 1.59
CA VAL A 43 -23.14 14.02 0.46
C VAL A 43 -22.06 12.95 0.54
N PRO A 44 -21.74 12.26 -0.56
CA PRO A 44 -20.59 11.36 -0.60
C PRO A 44 -19.32 12.06 -0.11
N SER A 45 -18.54 11.38 0.73
CA SER A 45 -17.25 11.87 1.24
C SER A 45 -16.20 12.02 0.12
N ALA A 46 -16.44 11.42 -1.05
CA ALA A 46 -15.58 11.42 -2.22
C ALA A 46 -16.39 11.38 -3.52
N PRO A 47 -15.80 11.75 -4.68
CA PRO A 47 -16.43 11.55 -5.98
C PRO A 47 -16.85 10.08 -6.18
N GLN A 48 -18.09 9.86 -6.61
CA GLN A 48 -18.62 8.51 -6.87
C GLN A 48 -18.84 8.30 -8.37
N LEU A 49 -18.44 7.11 -8.85
CA LEU A 49 -18.79 6.63 -10.18
C LEU A 49 -20.17 5.94 -10.13
N PRO A 50 -21.10 6.27 -11.06
CA PRO A 50 -22.35 5.51 -11.20
C PRO A 50 -22.08 4.01 -11.37
N ALA A 51 -22.94 3.15 -10.84
CA ALA A 51 -22.73 1.68 -10.85
C ALA A 51 -22.49 1.10 -12.26
N THR A 52 -23.14 1.65 -13.29
CA THR A 52 -22.91 1.28 -14.69
C THR A 52 -21.51 1.66 -15.18
N ASN A 53 -21.02 2.86 -14.83
CA ASN A 53 -19.69 3.30 -15.17
C ASN A 53 -18.61 2.54 -14.39
N ARG A 54 -18.87 2.23 -13.12
CA ARG A 54 -17.99 1.41 -12.28
C ARG A 54 -17.80 0.01 -12.88
N ARG A 55 -18.90 -0.66 -13.28
CA ARG A 55 -18.83 -1.96 -13.97
C ARG A 55 -18.05 -1.90 -15.29
N LYS A 56 -18.31 -0.87 -16.11
CA LYS A 56 -17.57 -0.66 -17.37
C LYS A 56 -16.07 -0.43 -17.11
N PHE A 57 -15.74 0.35 -16.09
CA PHE A 57 -14.35 0.61 -15.70
C PHE A 57 -13.63 -0.71 -15.34
N PHE A 58 -14.20 -1.52 -14.45
CA PHE A 58 -13.56 -2.77 -14.06
C PHE A 58 -13.50 -3.78 -15.20
N ALA A 59 -14.55 -3.90 -16.03
CA ALA A 59 -14.49 -4.71 -17.25
C ALA A 59 -13.33 -4.28 -18.17
N ARG A 60 -13.13 -2.96 -18.36
CA ARG A 60 -11.99 -2.45 -19.14
C ARG A 60 -10.65 -2.74 -18.49
N MET A 61 -10.53 -2.69 -17.17
CA MET A 61 -9.28 -3.06 -16.48
C MET A 61 -8.96 -4.55 -16.68
N ARG A 62 -9.98 -5.42 -16.58
CA ARG A 62 -9.84 -6.85 -16.87
C ARG A 62 -9.39 -7.11 -18.30
N ASP A 63 -10.08 -6.53 -19.28
CA ASP A 63 -9.73 -6.60 -20.71
C ASP A 63 -8.30 -6.10 -20.97
N THR A 64 -7.96 -4.95 -20.38
CA THR A 64 -6.63 -4.31 -20.55
C THR A 64 -5.54 -5.21 -20.02
N ALA A 65 -5.72 -5.78 -18.83
CA ALA A 65 -4.76 -6.73 -18.27
C ALA A 65 -4.59 -7.94 -19.20
N GLU A 66 -5.68 -8.51 -19.73
CA GLU A 66 -5.64 -9.66 -20.63
C GLU A 66 -5.00 -9.38 -21.99
N GLN A 67 -5.05 -8.13 -22.48
CA GLN A 67 -4.50 -7.74 -23.77
C GLN A 67 -3.05 -7.26 -23.68
N ALA A 68 -2.66 -6.63 -22.56
CA ALA A 68 -1.31 -6.12 -22.32
C ALA A 68 -0.33 -7.29 -22.05
N ARG A 69 0.18 -7.92 -23.12
CA ARG A 69 0.99 -9.16 -23.03
C ARG A 69 2.46 -8.98 -23.40
N SER A 70 2.85 -7.84 -23.97
CA SER A 70 4.26 -7.57 -24.26
C SER A 70 5.01 -7.06 -23.04
N GLU A 71 6.33 -7.20 -23.04
CA GLU A 71 7.21 -6.70 -21.98
C GLU A 71 7.10 -5.18 -21.82
N GLU A 72 7.03 -4.45 -22.94
CA GLU A 72 6.83 -2.99 -22.96
C GLU A 72 5.50 -2.54 -22.31
N GLN A 73 4.51 -3.43 -22.25
CA GLN A 73 3.19 -3.17 -21.67
C GLN A 73 3.06 -3.66 -20.22
N PHE A 74 4.16 -4.14 -19.61
CA PHE A 74 4.16 -4.67 -18.25
C PHE A 74 3.54 -3.69 -17.23
N LEU A 75 3.94 -2.41 -17.26
CA LEU A 75 3.43 -1.41 -16.34
C LEU A 75 1.92 -1.19 -16.49
N LEU A 76 1.42 -1.19 -17.73
CA LEU A 76 0.00 -1.06 -18.03
C LEU A 76 -0.77 -2.27 -17.50
N ARG A 77 -0.29 -3.49 -17.76
CA ARG A 77 -0.87 -4.73 -17.22
C ARG A 77 -0.92 -4.69 -15.70
N ARG A 78 0.19 -4.33 -15.04
CA ARG A 78 0.29 -4.22 -13.58
C ARG A 78 -0.70 -3.21 -13.01
N GLN A 79 -0.79 -2.02 -13.58
CA GLN A 79 -1.75 -1.01 -13.15
C GLN A 79 -3.20 -1.48 -13.33
N ALA A 80 -3.50 -2.14 -14.44
CA ALA A 80 -4.82 -2.70 -14.70
C ALA A 80 -5.18 -3.80 -13.68
N LEU A 81 -4.27 -4.71 -13.35
CA LEU A 81 -4.45 -5.73 -12.31
C LEU A 81 -4.67 -5.11 -10.93
N TYR A 82 -3.85 -4.12 -10.55
CA TYR A 82 -3.98 -3.41 -9.27
C TYR A 82 -5.34 -2.72 -9.14
N LEU A 83 -5.76 -1.99 -10.19
CA LEU A 83 -7.04 -1.29 -10.22
C LEU A 83 -8.22 -2.25 -10.26
N TYR A 84 -8.12 -3.36 -11.00
CA TYR A 84 -9.15 -4.40 -11.03
C TYR A 84 -9.33 -5.07 -9.67
N GLY A 85 -8.29 -5.15 -8.83
CA GLY A 85 -8.39 -5.68 -7.47
C GLY A 85 -9.33 -4.92 -6.53
N TYR A 86 -9.85 -3.76 -6.94
CA TYR A 86 -10.91 -3.02 -6.25
C TYR A 86 -12.34 -3.40 -6.68
N ASP A 87 -12.48 -4.30 -7.66
CA ASP A 87 -13.78 -4.82 -8.08
C ASP A 87 -14.38 -5.69 -6.96
N ASP A 88 -15.70 -5.64 -6.81
CA ASP A 88 -16.47 -6.39 -5.82
C ASP A 88 -17.05 -7.69 -6.39
N GLN A 89 -16.63 -8.10 -7.59
CA GLN A 89 -17.08 -9.32 -8.24
C GLN A 89 -16.54 -10.58 -7.53
N PRO A 90 -17.37 -11.64 -7.38
CA PRO A 90 -16.97 -12.85 -6.66
C PRO A 90 -15.76 -13.58 -7.24
N ASP A 91 -15.56 -13.50 -8.55
CA ASP A 91 -14.47 -14.19 -9.26
C ASP A 91 -13.16 -13.38 -9.29
N THR A 92 -13.12 -12.18 -8.70
CA THR A 92 -11.96 -11.29 -8.77
C THR A 92 -10.69 -11.96 -8.21
N SER A 93 -10.79 -12.63 -7.07
CA SER A 93 -9.64 -13.29 -6.42
C SER A 93 -9.11 -14.46 -7.22
N GLU A 94 -10.00 -15.31 -7.74
CA GLU A 94 -9.66 -16.46 -8.58
C GLU A 94 -9.06 -16.01 -9.92
N TRP A 95 -9.68 -15.03 -10.58
CA TRP A 95 -9.18 -14.49 -11.84
C TRP A 95 -7.80 -13.86 -11.67
N LEU A 96 -7.57 -13.10 -10.59
CA LEU A 96 -6.25 -12.54 -10.31
C LEU A 96 -5.22 -13.66 -10.09
N ALA A 97 -5.56 -14.72 -9.35
CA ALA A 97 -4.69 -15.87 -9.17
C ALA A 97 -4.34 -16.54 -10.50
N HIS A 98 -5.31 -16.69 -11.40
CA HIS A 98 -5.08 -17.21 -12.73
C HIS A 98 -4.17 -16.31 -13.58
N GLN A 99 -4.34 -14.98 -13.52
CA GLN A 99 -3.48 -14.04 -14.25
C GLN A 99 -2.01 -14.12 -13.81
N GLN A 100 -1.74 -14.52 -12.56
CA GLN A 100 -0.40 -14.73 -12.02
C GLN A 100 0.20 -16.04 -12.49
N ALA A 101 -0.56 -17.13 -12.42
CA ALA A 101 -0.09 -18.44 -12.86
C ALA A 101 0.22 -18.47 -14.37
N THR A 102 -0.46 -17.60 -15.13
CA THR A 102 -0.27 -17.48 -16.58
C THR A 102 0.84 -16.47 -16.95
N GLU A 103 1.48 -15.87 -15.96
CA GLU A 103 2.60 -14.97 -16.17
C GLU A 103 3.82 -15.72 -16.72
N ARG A 104 4.54 -15.08 -17.64
CA ARG A 104 5.79 -15.60 -18.20
C ARG A 104 6.97 -15.05 -17.37
N PRO A 105 8.13 -15.72 -17.39
CA PRO A 105 9.28 -15.27 -16.61
C PRO A 105 9.64 -13.83 -16.98
N GLY A 106 9.49 -12.93 -16.02
CA GLY A 106 10.10 -11.62 -16.05
C GLY A 106 11.44 -11.66 -15.33
N GLY A 107 12.17 -10.55 -15.31
CA GLY A 107 13.28 -10.39 -14.37
C GLY A 107 12.77 -10.37 -12.92
N TRP A 108 13.67 -10.58 -11.96
CA TRP A 108 13.36 -10.62 -10.52
C TRP A 108 12.42 -9.49 -10.02
N LEU A 109 12.62 -8.25 -10.48
CA LEU A 109 11.81 -7.11 -10.06
C LEU A 109 10.35 -7.23 -10.54
N ILE A 110 10.14 -7.76 -11.75
CA ILE A 110 8.81 -8.01 -12.30
C ILE A 110 8.10 -9.04 -11.43
N ASP A 111 8.76 -10.17 -11.15
CA ASP A 111 8.21 -11.23 -10.31
C ASP A 111 7.86 -10.72 -8.90
N TRP A 112 8.75 -9.92 -8.29
CA TRP A 112 8.52 -9.28 -6.99
C TRP A 112 7.31 -8.35 -7.00
N LEU A 113 7.21 -7.48 -8.00
CA LEU A 113 6.12 -6.51 -8.13
C LEU A 113 4.76 -7.19 -8.33
N ASN A 114 4.74 -8.27 -9.09
CA ASN A 114 3.55 -9.08 -9.29
C ASN A 114 3.16 -9.75 -7.98
N ALA A 115 4.04 -10.53 -7.36
CA ALA A 115 3.77 -11.22 -6.10
C ALA A 115 3.24 -10.25 -5.01
N ARG A 116 3.81 -9.04 -4.92
CA ARG A 116 3.34 -8.00 -4.01
C ARG A 116 1.92 -7.53 -4.33
N SER A 117 1.64 -7.20 -5.59
CA SER A 117 0.34 -6.67 -6.03
C SER A 117 -0.77 -7.66 -5.72
N VAL A 118 -0.48 -8.93 -5.95
CA VAL A 118 -1.35 -10.08 -5.68
C VAL A 118 -1.66 -10.20 -4.21
N ALA A 119 -0.61 -10.26 -3.38
CA ALA A 119 -0.77 -10.39 -1.94
C ALA A 119 -1.58 -9.22 -1.39
N ALA A 120 -1.33 -8.00 -1.89
CA ALA A 120 -2.08 -6.81 -1.49
C ALA A 120 -3.55 -6.89 -1.87
N VAL A 121 -3.90 -7.40 -3.06
CA VAL A 121 -5.31 -7.56 -3.46
C VAL A 121 -5.97 -8.70 -2.68
N ALA A 122 -5.31 -9.85 -2.54
CA ALA A 122 -5.83 -10.98 -1.76
C ALA A 122 -6.11 -10.58 -0.31
N ALA A 123 -5.18 -9.87 0.32
CA ALA A 123 -5.35 -9.30 1.65
C ALA A 123 -6.58 -8.38 1.76
N ARG A 124 -6.87 -7.59 0.73
CA ARG A 124 -8.07 -6.73 0.69
C ARG A 124 -9.36 -7.54 0.58
N GLN A 125 -9.31 -8.70 -0.07
CA GLN A 125 -10.42 -9.65 -0.17
C GLN A 125 -10.51 -10.60 1.05
N GLY A 126 -9.70 -10.38 2.08
CA GLY A 126 -9.71 -11.13 3.34
C GLY A 126 -8.76 -12.33 3.38
N ASP A 127 -8.08 -12.65 2.28
CA ASP A 127 -7.07 -13.71 2.22
C ASP A 127 -5.73 -13.19 2.79
N ARG A 128 -5.54 -13.41 4.09
CA ARG A 128 -4.30 -13.04 4.82
C ARG A 128 -3.17 -14.04 4.60
N GLU A 129 -3.48 -15.28 4.24
CA GLU A 129 -2.47 -16.32 4.04
C GLU A 129 -1.55 -15.99 2.88
N ARG A 130 -2.09 -15.43 1.78
CA ARG A 130 -1.25 -14.95 0.68
C ARG A 130 -0.30 -13.81 1.06
N MET A 131 -0.71 -12.95 1.99
CA MET A 131 0.20 -11.92 2.49
C MET A 131 1.33 -12.55 3.33
N GLY A 132 1.00 -13.53 4.16
CA GLY A 132 2.00 -14.32 4.89
C GLY A 132 3.00 -14.97 3.93
N HIS A 133 2.50 -15.69 2.92
CA HIS A 133 3.34 -16.35 1.91
C HIS A 133 4.28 -15.36 1.19
N PHE A 134 3.76 -14.19 0.78
CA PHE A 134 4.60 -13.15 0.17
C PHE A 134 5.73 -12.70 1.09
N ILE A 135 5.48 -12.51 2.38
CA ILE A 135 6.53 -12.13 3.34
C ILE A 135 7.55 -13.26 3.45
N ASP A 136 7.10 -14.51 3.60
CA ASP A 136 7.97 -15.69 3.76
C ASP A 136 8.90 -15.87 2.56
N THR A 137 8.34 -15.88 1.35
CA THR A 137 9.08 -16.37 0.18
C THR A 137 9.63 -15.27 -0.72
N VAL A 138 9.11 -14.05 -0.62
CA VAL A 138 9.49 -12.94 -1.51
C VAL A 138 10.23 -11.83 -0.76
N LEU A 139 9.99 -11.66 0.55
CA LEU A 139 10.73 -10.68 1.35
C LEU A 139 11.90 -11.31 2.11
N LEU A 140 11.71 -12.47 2.74
CA LEU A 140 12.71 -13.04 3.66
C LEU A 140 13.71 -13.97 2.99
N ASP A 141 13.32 -14.70 1.94
CA ASP A 141 14.21 -15.64 1.24
C ASP A 141 15.26 -14.94 0.34
N ASP A 142 15.13 -13.62 0.12
CA ASP A 142 16.06 -12.81 -0.66
C ASP A 142 16.27 -11.43 -0.01
N ASP A 143 17.50 -11.12 0.40
CA ASP A 143 17.88 -9.82 0.99
C ASP A 143 17.45 -8.61 0.14
N ARG A 144 17.29 -8.80 -1.18
CA ARG A 144 16.78 -7.75 -2.09
C ARG A 144 15.32 -7.41 -1.80
N GLY A 145 14.53 -8.36 -1.30
CA GLY A 145 13.09 -8.25 -1.08
C GLY A 145 12.73 -7.24 0.00
N GLU A 146 13.42 -7.25 1.15
CA GLU A 146 13.20 -6.28 2.22
C GLU A 146 13.55 -4.85 1.79
N ALA A 147 14.72 -4.67 1.15
CA ALA A 147 15.14 -3.38 0.62
C ALA A 147 14.16 -2.85 -0.43
N ALA A 148 13.70 -3.72 -1.34
CA ALA A 148 12.68 -3.38 -2.33
C ALA A 148 11.35 -2.97 -1.71
N ASN A 149 10.91 -3.66 -0.66
CA ASN A 149 9.69 -3.29 0.07
C ASN A 149 9.80 -1.89 0.68
N LEU A 150 10.95 -1.57 1.29
CA LEU A 150 11.18 -0.25 1.89
C LEU A 150 11.33 0.85 0.84
N ASN A 151 12.06 0.61 -0.25
CA ASN A 151 12.20 1.55 -1.37
C ASN A 151 10.85 1.84 -2.04
N TYR A 152 10.05 0.80 -2.27
CA TYR A 152 8.67 0.92 -2.74
C TYR A 152 7.84 1.82 -1.82
N TRP A 153 7.82 1.52 -0.52
CA TRP A 153 7.03 2.30 0.43
C TRP A 153 7.50 3.76 0.55
N ALA A 154 8.82 3.98 0.60
CA ALA A 154 9.42 5.30 0.69
C ALA A 154 9.05 6.17 -0.53
N TYR A 155 9.03 5.59 -1.72
CA TYR A 155 8.56 6.29 -2.91
C TYR A 155 7.07 6.61 -2.82
N TRP A 156 6.22 5.61 -2.53
CA TRP A 156 4.76 5.79 -2.50
C TRP A 156 4.24 6.76 -1.44
N VAL A 157 4.89 6.82 -0.28
CA VAL A 157 4.54 7.77 0.79
C VAL A 157 5.10 9.18 0.53
N GLY A 158 5.90 9.36 -0.53
CA GLY A 158 6.58 10.62 -0.82
C GLY A 158 7.70 10.94 0.18
N GLU A 159 8.32 9.91 0.77
CA GLU A 159 9.55 10.05 1.52
C GLU A 159 10.73 10.31 0.56
N SER A 160 10.82 9.53 -0.52
CA SER A 160 11.75 9.84 -1.61
C SER A 160 11.31 11.14 -2.30
N ARG A 161 12.24 12.07 -2.46
CA ARG A 161 11.98 13.38 -3.10
C ARG A 161 12.18 13.33 -4.62
N HIS A 162 12.81 12.28 -5.14
CA HIS A 162 13.10 12.15 -6.55
C HIS A 162 11.91 11.52 -7.27
N LEU A 163 11.56 12.11 -8.41
CA LEU A 163 10.65 11.51 -9.36
C LEU A 163 11.42 10.40 -10.09
N GLU A 164 11.12 9.16 -9.72
CA GLU A 164 11.62 7.98 -10.40
C GLU A 164 10.83 7.77 -11.69
N LEU A 165 11.54 7.63 -12.81
CA LEU A 165 10.98 7.43 -14.14
C LEU A 165 10.94 5.95 -14.56
N SER A 166 11.55 5.09 -13.74
CA SER A 166 11.60 3.64 -13.87
C SER A 166 11.32 3.02 -12.50
N ASP A 167 10.97 1.73 -12.47
CA ASP A 167 10.84 0.97 -11.23
C ASP A 167 12.21 0.42 -10.73
N ASP A 168 13.30 0.64 -11.46
CA ASP A 168 14.62 0.08 -11.13
C ASP A 168 15.12 0.47 -9.73
N PHE A 169 14.74 1.64 -9.22
CA PHE A 169 15.08 2.08 -7.87
C PHE A 169 14.56 1.11 -6.79
N ILE A 170 13.48 0.37 -7.06
CA ILE A 170 12.93 -0.65 -6.17
C ILE A 170 13.92 -1.80 -6.02
N ALA A 171 14.61 -2.19 -7.10
CA ALA A 171 15.58 -3.28 -7.06
C ALA A 171 16.91 -2.92 -6.39
N SER A 172 17.10 -1.66 -5.96
CA SER A 172 18.27 -1.25 -5.19
C SER A 172 18.34 -2.01 -3.86
N ARG A 173 19.47 -2.66 -3.61
CA ARG A 173 19.75 -3.34 -2.32
C ARG A 173 20.00 -2.37 -1.18
N GLU A 174 20.49 -1.17 -1.51
CA GLU A 174 20.70 -0.13 -0.52
C GLU A 174 19.39 0.66 -0.36
N PRO A 175 18.86 0.77 0.86
CA PRO A 175 17.77 1.69 1.15
C PRO A 175 18.19 3.10 0.74
N GLY A 176 17.35 3.80 0.00
CA GLY A 176 17.65 5.16 -0.45
C GLY A 176 18.03 6.11 0.72
N GLN A 177 18.70 7.22 0.39
CA GLN A 177 19.13 8.24 1.37
C GLN A 177 17.97 9.02 2.04
N TRP A 178 16.75 8.50 1.96
CA TRP A 178 15.59 9.08 2.59
C TRP A 178 15.64 8.94 4.13
N PRO A 179 15.19 9.95 4.90
CA PRO A 179 15.24 9.96 6.37
C PRO A 179 14.43 8.85 7.06
N GLY A 180 13.24 8.55 6.54
CA GLY A 180 12.33 7.52 7.05
C GLY A 180 11.22 8.03 7.98
N ASP A 181 11.16 9.33 8.28
CA ASP A 181 10.21 9.89 9.25
C ASP A 181 8.74 9.84 8.77
N LYS A 182 8.47 10.15 7.49
CA LYS A 182 7.13 10.03 6.92
C LYS A 182 6.75 8.57 6.75
N LEU A 183 7.71 7.73 6.34
CA LEU A 183 7.49 6.29 6.23
C LEU A 183 7.13 5.68 7.60
N LEU A 184 7.89 5.98 8.66
CA LEU A 184 7.55 5.56 10.03
C LEU A 184 6.14 6.05 10.40
N SER A 185 5.86 7.33 10.19
CA SER A 185 4.55 7.91 10.52
C SER A 185 3.42 7.20 9.76
N HIS A 186 3.63 6.85 8.49
CA HIS A 186 2.67 6.14 7.67
C HIS A 186 2.43 4.72 8.15
N LEU A 187 3.49 3.94 8.37
CA LEU A 187 3.40 2.56 8.85
C LEU A 187 2.71 2.50 10.22
N VAL A 188 3.11 3.39 11.14
CA VAL A 188 2.50 3.50 12.46
C VAL A 188 1.01 3.81 12.33
N ASN A 189 0.60 4.70 11.42
CA ASN A 189 -0.81 5.00 11.15
C ASN A 189 -1.57 3.86 10.46
N GLY A 190 -0.87 2.98 9.75
CA GLY A 190 -1.43 1.79 9.11
C GLY A 190 -1.61 0.61 10.05
N LEU A 191 -1.04 0.64 11.27
CA LEU A 191 -1.19 -0.42 12.28
C LEU A 191 -2.64 -0.48 12.78
N ALA A 192 -3.39 -1.43 12.23
CA ALA A 192 -4.70 -1.83 12.73
C ALA A 192 -4.85 -3.35 12.61
N PRO A 193 -5.26 -4.05 13.68
CA PRO A 193 -5.30 -5.52 13.69
C PRO A 193 -6.15 -6.16 12.58
N HIS A 194 -7.23 -5.48 12.19
CA HIS A 194 -8.21 -6.01 11.25
C HIS A 194 -7.83 -5.82 9.77
N HIS A 195 -6.79 -5.03 9.48
CA HIS A 195 -6.35 -4.80 8.11
C HIS A 195 -5.69 -6.05 7.52
N GLY A 196 -6.10 -6.48 6.32
CA GLY A 196 -5.55 -7.69 5.71
C GLY A 196 -4.05 -7.65 5.42
N TYR A 197 -3.45 -6.44 5.36
CA TYR A 197 -2.02 -6.22 5.15
C TYR A 197 -1.27 -5.84 6.44
N VAL A 198 -1.86 -6.10 7.61
CA VAL A 198 -1.27 -5.75 8.90
C VAL A 198 0.10 -6.39 9.11
N ASP A 199 0.26 -7.66 8.75
CA ASP A 199 1.54 -8.38 8.87
C ASP A 199 2.64 -7.74 8.00
N LEU A 200 2.31 -7.31 6.78
CA LEU A 200 3.26 -6.57 5.93
C LEU A 200 3.61 -5.22 6.55
N THR A 201 2.66 -4.54 7.19
CA THR A 201 2.90 -3.26 7.87
C THR A 201 3.84 -3.44 9.06
N VAL A 202 3.61 -4.48 9.85
CA VAL A 202 4.45 -4.85 11.00
C VAL A 202 5.87 -5.20 10.54
N HIS A 203 5.98 -6.07 9.54
CA HIS A 203 7.28 -6.46 8.99
C HIS A 203 8.03 -5.26 8.41
N SER A 204 7.35 -4.42 7.62
CA SER A 204 7.95 -3.19 7.05
C SER A 204 8.43 -2.24 8.16
N LEU A 205 7.70 -2.12 9.27
CA LEU A 205 8.09 -1.30 10.41
C LEU A 205 9.33 -1.89 11.11
N TRP A 206 9.35 -3.20 11.31
CA TRP A 206 10.47 -3.91 11.91
C TRP A 206 11.75 -3.74 11.08
N SER A 207 11.70 -4.02 9.77
CA SER A 207 12.84 -3.86 8.86
C SER A 207 13.30 -2.41 8.78
N LEU A 208 12.37 -1.43 8.75
CA LEU A 208 12.72 0.00 8.78
C LEU A 208 13.50 0.37 10.04
N LEU A 209 13.05 -0.06 11.22
CA LEU A 209 13.71 0.28 12.48
C LEU A 209 15.07 -0.43 12.62
N ALA A 210 15.24 -1.60 12.01
CA ALA A 210 16.53 -2.28 11.94
C ALA A 210 17.56 -1.47 11.13
N ILE A 211 17.16 -0.89 9.99
CA ILE A 211 18.08 -0.10 9.14
C ILE A 211 18.21 1.37 9.56
N ARG A 212 17.23 1.92 10.30
CA ARG A 212 17.18 3.32 10.74
C ARG A 212 16.87 3.40 12.25
N PRO A 213 17.76 2.90 13.14
CA PRO A 213 17.51 2.90 14.58
C PRO A 213 17.38 4.30 15.19
N ASN A 214 17.89 5.34 14.52
CA ASN A 214 17.71 6.74 14.91
C ASN A 214 16.24 7.18 14.94
N LEU A 215 15.34 6.47 14.25
CA LEU A 215 13.90 6.69 14.29
C LEU A 215 13.28 6.30 15.65
N LEU A 216 14.02 5.57 16.50
CA LEU A 216 13.62 5.27 17.87
C LEU A 216 13.77 6.46 18.84
N LYS A 217 14.38 7.57 18.39
CA LYS A 217 14.48 8.79 19.20
C LYS A 217 13.11 9.37 19.52
N PRO A 218 12.96 10.13 20.63
CA PRO A 218 11.69 10.73 21.01
C PRO A 218 11.10 11.60 19.90
N GLY A 219 9.88 11.28 19.48
CA GLY A 219 9.18 11.96 18.38
C GLY A 219 7.70 11.57 18.33
N ALA A 220 6.90 12.31 17.56
CA ALA A 220 5.45 12.08 17.50
C ALA A 220 5.08 10.69 16.97
N ALA A 221 5.77 10.22 15.92
CA ALA A 221 5.55 8.89 15.35
C ALA A 221 5.95 7.77 16.33
N ASN A 222 7.05 7.96 17.07
CA ASN A 222 7.49 7.01 18.08
C ASN A 222 6.50 6.90 19.25
N ARG A 223 5.98 8.05 19.75
CA ARG A 223 4.92 8.04 20.76
C ARG A 223 3.68 7.29 20.26
N ALA A 224 3.23 7.60 19.04
CA ALA A 224 2.09 6.90 18.43
C ALA A 224 2.33 5.39 18.26
N LEU A 225 3.57 4.97 17.98
CA LEU A 225 3.94 3.56 17.94
C LEU A 225 3.80 2.90 19.31
N ARG A 226 4.32 3.55 20.37
CA ARG A 226 4.20 3.05 21.75
C ARG A 226 2.75 2.90 22.19
N ASP A 227 1.92 3.88 21.86
CA ASP A 227 0.50 3.85 22.20
C ASP A 227 -0.25 2.71 21.49
N ARG A 228 0.18 2.34 20.27
CA ARG A 228 -0.43 1.25 19.49
C ARG A 228 0.08 -0.14 19.85
N LEU A 229 1.31 -0.27 20.34
CA LEU A 229 1.95 -1.57 20.60
C LEU A 229 1.13 -2.51 21.52
N PRO A 230 0.57 -2.07 22.66
CA PRO A 230 -0.25 -2.94 23.51
C PRO A 230 -1.47 -3.50 22.78
N VAL A 231 -2.21 -2.64 22.06
CA VAL A 231 -3.40 -3.04 21.30
C VAL A 231 -3.04 -4.06 20.22
N MET A 232 -1.92 -3.86 19.54
CA MET A 232 -1.45 -4.79 18.52
C MET A 232 -1.06 -6.15 19.13
N LEU A 233 -0.30 -6.16 20.22
CA LEU A 233 0.17 -7.39 20.86
C LEU A 233 -0.95 -8.24 21.48
N ASP A 234 -2.01 -7.59 21.98
CA ASP A 234 -3.20 -8.26 22.52
C ASP A 234 -4.10 -8.86 21.44
N SER A 235 -3.92 -8.46 20.18
CA SER A 235 -4.70 -8.97 19.07
C SER A 235 -4.41 -10.44 18.78
N ARG A 236 -5.48 -11.22 18.59
CA ARG A 236 -5.42 -12.62 18.13
C ARG A 236 -5.29 -12.76 16.61
N GLU A 237 -5.43 -11.65 15.89
CA GLU A 237 -5.47 -11.62 14.43
C GLU A 237 -4.11 -11.54 13.75
N LEU A 238 -3.05 -11.27 14.52
CA LEU A 238 -1.67 -11.23 14.03
C LEU A 238 -1.09 -12.63 13.89
N SER A 239 -0.28 -12.84 12.86
CA SER A 239 0.54 -14.03 12.77
C SER A 239 1.55 -14.12 13.90
N ALA A 240 2.09 -15.32 14.12
CA ALA A 240 3.16 -15.54 15.07
C ALA A 240 4.43 -14.73 14.74
N ARG A 241 4.73 -14.49 13.45
CA ARG A 241 5.86 -13.64 13.05
C ARG A 241 5.62 -12.20 13.43
N ALA A 242 4.49 -11.63 13.01
CA ALA A 242 4.17 -10.23 13.29
C ALA A 242 4.21 -9.96 14.80
N ARG A 243 3.72 -10.89 15.64
CA ARG A 243 3.84 -10.76 17.10
C ARG A 243 5.30 -10.71 17.59
N ARG A 244 6.18 -11.60 17.09
CA ARG A 244 7.61 -11.59 17.43
C ARG A 244 8.33 -10.32 16.99
N GLU A 245 7.99 -9.80 15.81
CA GLU A 245 8.55 -8.54 15.29
C GLU A 245 8.12 -7.35 16.15
N LEU A 246 6.84 -7.28 16.55
CA LEU A 246 6.34 -6.25 17.48
C LEU A 246 7.00 -6.35 18.86
N ASP A 247 7.20 -7.57 19.38
CA ASP A 247 7.93 -7.78 20.63
C ASP A 247 9.38 -7.29 20.53
N SER A 248 10.03 -7.55 19.39
CA SER A 248 11.39 -7.06 19.10
C SER A 248 11.44 -5.53 19.06
N ILE A 249 10.45 -4.89 18.43
CA ILE A 249 10.31 -3.42 18.40
C ILE A 249 10.11 -2.88 19.83
N ARG A 250 9.22 -3.49 20.61
CA ARG A 250 8.96 -3.09 22.01
C ARG A 250 10.23 -3.18 22.85
N TYR A 251 11.04 -4.22 22.65
CA TYR A 251 12.33 -4.36 23.30
C TYR A 251 13.33 -3.29 22.85
N ALA A 252 13.45 -3.04 21.54
CA ALA A 252 14.35 -2.02 20.99
C ALA A 252 14.00 -0.60 21.49
N ILE A 253 12.72 -0.28 21.64
CA ILE A 253 12.29 0.99 22.25
C ILE A 253 12.81 1.11 23.67
N ARG A 254 12.64 0.08 24.51
CA ARG A 254 13.14 0.09 25.90
C ARG A 254 14.65 0.26 25.96
N LEU A 255 15.39 -0.40 25.06
CA LEU A 255 16.84 -0.32 25.01
C LEU A 255 17.33 1.07 24.59
N ALA A 256 16.62 1.75 23.67
CA ALA A 256 16.97 3.10 23.23
C ALA A 256 16.69 4.19 24.29
N GLU A 257 16.00 3.85 25.38
CA GLU A 257 15.66 4.74 26.49
C GLU A 257 16.49 4.52 27.76
N ALA A 258 17.20 3.39 27.83
CA ALA A 258 18.09 3.04 28.92
C ALA A 258 19.42 3.80 28.82
#